data_AF-A0A9Q8P9W1-F1
#
_entry.id   AF-A0A9Q8P9W1-F1
#
_cell.length_a   1.000
_cell.length_b   1.000
_cell.length_c   1.000
_cell.angle_alpha   90.00
_cell.angle_beta   90.00
_cell.angle_gamma   90.00
#
_symmetry.space_group_name_H-M   'P 1'
#
loop_
_entity.id
_entity.type
_entity.pdbx_description
1 polymer ?
#
loop_
_entity_poly.entity_id
_entity_poly.type
_entity_poly.pdbx_seq_one_letter_code
_entity_poly.pdbx_strand_id
1 'polypeptide(L)'
;MSNSTKLEETLQTILTKLNKLEQGQASIQQEYGSLGSTVESINGRVNALAGVKQASNGIAHDASFPSPRLRPDSPKIPPQNHQQRDSISSIDGHVKETNGQADTALSPPPRRTSTTSKIILTTHPGQAGVDPLPMQWGAKDAQTRGPVVVSRNPSTFRRRNAVGAHGGSYSIYYALAVASKQMDTDHKPDYTNTEPAASIGPFPSWYDPKKIVAMDPLGHLAPWLFKDIIKDDNVEIRPTIAVTKAHMKIPELEESVRKGRLVPDGKICINETGELNVTKFAVEPVWYLPGVAERFGIDEGSLRRSLFEHTGGSYPELITRNDIKLFLPPIGGLTVYCFGDPAKMSDPNSKLSLRVHDECNGSDVFGSDICTCRPYLIFGIEEAVKEAQRGGSGVVIYFRKEGRALGEVTKYLVYNARKRGSDRASEYFKRTENIAGVKDMRFQALMPDILHWLGITKIDRMMSMSNMKHDAIVEQGIPIHERVPIPDDMIPEDSRVEIDAKIHAGYFTTGKVMTVEELNNVKGRAWEDVDH
;
A
#
# COMPACT_ATOMS: atom_id res chain seq x y z
N MET A 1 27.23 -59.97 -22.98
CA MET A 1 28.16 -58.91 -23.42
C MET A 1 27.50 -57.54 -23.61
N SER A 2 26.32 -57.42 -24.25
CA SER A 2 25.69 -56.10 -24.56
C SER A 2 25.44 -55.13 -23.38
N ASN A 3 25.02 -55.62 -22.20
CA ASN A 3 24.64 -54.73 -21.09
C ASN A 3 25.81 -54.09 -20.31
N SER A 4 27.04 -54.64 -20.43
CA SER A 4 28.20 -54.11 -19.69
C SER A 4 28.67 -52.78 -20.29
N THR A 5 28.83 -52.74 -21.61
CA THR A 5 29.33 -51.59 -22.37
C THR A 5 28.45 -50.35 -22.20
N LYS A 6 27.13 -50.55 -22.14
CA LYS A 6 26.15 -49.47 -21.96
C LYS A 6 26.17 -48.85 -20.56
N LEU A 7 26.58 -49.63 -19.55
CA LEU A 7 26.77 -49.15 -18.19
C LEU A 7 28.07 -48.33 -18.08
N GLU A 8 29.14 -48.78 -18.75
CA GLU A 8 30.42 -48.06 -18.83
C GLU A 8 30.28 -46.70 -19.54
N GLU A 9 29.60 -46.62 -20.68
CA GLU A 9 29.31 -45.34 -21.36
C GLU A 9 28.53 -44.37 -20.46
N THR A 10 27.57 -44.89 -19.70
CA THR A 10 26.75 -44.09 -18.76
C THR A 10 27.61 -43.56 -17.60
N LEU A 11 28.47 -44.41 -17.01
CA LEU A 11 29.41 -44.02 -15.96
C LEU A 11 30.42 -42.97 -16.46
N GLN A 12 30.98 -43.16 -17.66
CA GLN A 12 31.93 -42.22 -18.26
C GLN A 12 31.28 -40.85 -18.53
N THR A 13 30.01 -40.85 -18.93
CA THR A 13 29.21 -39.62 -19.10
C THR A 13 28.95 -38.91 -17.78
N ILE A 14 28.69 -39.64 -16.70
CA ILE A 14 28.48 -39.09 -15.35
C ILE A 14 29.79 -38.50 -14.80
N LEU A 15 30.91 -39.23 -14.90
CA LEU A 15 32.26 -38.75 -14.54
C LEU A 15 32.62 -37.45 -15.28
N THR A 16 32.36 -37.39 -16.59
CA THR A 16 32.61 -36.18 -17.40
C THR A 16 31.78 -34.99 -16.94
N LYS A 17 30.54 -35.20 -16.47
CA LYS A 17 29.69 -34.13 -15.92
C LYS A 17 30.15 -33.69 -14.53
N LEU A 18 30.55 -34.62 -13.66
CA LEU A 18 31.11 -34.32 -12.34
C LEU A 18 32.38 -33.46 -12.43
N ASN A 19 33.33 -33.85 -13.29
CA ASN A 19 34.56 -33.09 -13.48
C ASN A 19 34.30 -31.65 -13.98
N LYS A 20 33.27 -31.44 -14.82
CA LYS A 20 32.84 -30.09 -15.24
C LYS A 20 32.22 -29.27 -14.10
N LEU A 21 31.46 -29.90 -13.21
CA LEU A 21 30.88 -29.24 -12.04
C LEU A 21 31.97 -28.84 -11.03
N GLU A 22 32.95 -29.70 -10.79
CA GLU A 22 34.10 -29.44 -9.91
C GLU A 22 34.96 -28.27 -10.44
N GLN A 23 35.23 -28.23 -11.76
CA GLN A 23 35.88 -27.09 -12.41
C GLN A 23 35.06 -25.79 -12.28
N GLY A 24 33.74 -25.87 -12.45
CA GLY A 24 32.85 -24.72 -12.23
C GLY A 24 32.89 -24.20 -10.79
N GLN A 25 32.89 -25.11 -9.80
CA GLN A 25 32.99 -24.76 -8.39
C GLN A 25 34.33 -24.08 -8.05
N ALA A 26 35.45 -24.56 -8.60
CA ALA A 26 36.75 -23.92 -8.45
C ALA A 26 36.80 -22.49 -9.03
N SER A 27 36.19 -22.28 -10.21
CA SER A 27 36.06 -20.96 -10.83
C SER A 27 35.25 -19.99 -9.98
N ILE A 28 34.11 -20.44 -9.44
CA ILE A 28 33.26 -19.63 -8.54
C ILE A 28 34.00 -19.26 -7.27
N GLN A 29 34.80 -20.16 -6.69
CA GLN A 29 35.62 -19.85 -5.51
C GLN A 29 36.70 -18.80 -5.80
N GLN A 30 37.33 -18.82 -6.98
CA GLN A 30 38.27 -17.75 -7.39
C GLN A 30 37.57 -16.40 -7.57
N GLU A 31 36.39 -16.37 -8.22
CA GLU A 31 35.59 -15.16 -8.36
C GLU A 31 35.18 -14.59 -6.99
N TYR A 32 34.78 -15.44 -6.05
CA TYR A 32 34.41 -15.01 -4.69
C TYR A 32 35.58 -14.39 -3.93
N GLY A 33 36.79 -14.96 -4.06
CA GLY A 33 38.01 -14.40 -3.48
C GLY A 33 38.40 -13.04 -4.10
N SER A 34 38.29 -12.93 -5.42
CA SER A 34 38.49 -11.66 -6.14
C SER A 34 37.50 -10.58 -5.69
N LEU A 35 36.22 -10.94 -5.55
CA LEU A 35 35.17 -10.05 -5.07
C LEU A 35 35.45 -9.58 -3.63
N GLY A 36 35.87 -10.49 -2.74
CA GLY A 36 36.28 -10.17 -1.37
C GLY A 36 37.41 -9.12 -1.33
N SER A 37 38.48 -9.32 -2.10
CA SER A 37 39.59 -8.35 -2.18
C SER A 37 39.15 -6.98 -2.73
N THR A 38 38.17 -6.97 -3.64
CA THR A 38 37.59 -5.74 -4.20
C THR A 38 36.77 -5.00 -3.14
N VAL A 39 35.98 -5.72 -2.32
CA VAL A 39 35.21 -5.16 -1.20
C VAL A 39 36.13 -4.59 -0.11
N GLU A 40 37.22 -5.27 0.24
CA GLU A 40 38.22 -4.75 1.18
C GLU A 40 38.89 -3.46 0.67
N SER A 41 39.25 -3.42 -0.62
CA SER A 41 39.80 -2.22 -1.27
C SER A 41 38.81 -1.04 -1.26
N ILE A 42 37.52 -1.30 -1.49
CA ILE A 42 36.46 -0.29 -1.38
C ILE A 42 36.30 0.19 0.07
N ASN A 43 36.23 -0.72 1.05
CA ASN A 43 36.13 -0.37 2.47
C ASN A 43 37.35 0.45 2.96
N GLY A 44 38.55 0.12 2.50
CA GLY A 44 39.76 0.91 2.76
C GLY A 44 39.65 2.36 2.24
N ARG A 45 39.12 2.54 1.02
CA ARG A 45 38.87 3.88 0.43
C ARG A 45 37.78 4.64 1.16
N VAL A 46 36.69 3.96 1.56
CA VAL A 46 35.59 4.56 2.35
C VAL A 46 36.09 5.04 3.71
N ASN A 47 36.89 4.23 4.41
CA ASN A 47 37.48 4.59 5.70
C ASN A 47 38.48 5.76 5.59
N ALA A 48 39.29 5.80 4.52
CA ALA A 48 40.16 6.95 4.24
C ALA A 48 39.36 8.24 4.00
N LEU A 49 38.26 8.18 3.23
CA LEU A 49 37.35 9.31 3.00
C LEU A 49 36.63 9.76 4.29
N ALA A 50 36.28 8.82 5.16
CA ALA A 50 35.71 9.13 6.48
C ALA A 50 36.72 9.84 7.40
N GLY A 51 37.98 9.39 7.42
CA GLY A 51 39.07 10.05 8.16
C GLY A 51 39.34 11.48 7.69
N VAL A 52 39.34 11.71 6.36
CA VAL A 52 39.45 13.06 5.79
C VAL A 52 38.28 13.97 6.21
N LYS A 53 37.06 13.43 6.31
CA LYS A 53 35.88 14.16 6.83
C LYS A 53 35.94 14.47 8.32
N GLN A 54 36.59 13.62 9.13
CA GLN A 54 36.82 13.93 10.55
C GLN A 54 37.86 15.03 10.72
N ALA A 55 38.93 15.02 9.92
CA ALA A 55 39.93 16.10 9.91
C ALA A 55 39.34 17.45 9.45
N SER A 56 38.43 17.46 8.45
CA SER A 56 37.81 18.70 7.95
C SER A 56 36.84 19.37 8.94
N ASN A 57 36.29 18.61 9.89
CA ASN A 57 35.32 19.12 10.87
C ASN A 57 35.96 19.60 12.18
N GLY A 58 37.30 19.55 12.29
CA GLY A 58 38.05 19.75 13.54
C GLY A 58 38.77 21.09 13.71
N ILE A 59 38.58 22.07 12.81
CA ILE A 59 39.30 23.36 12.87
C ILE A 59 38.30 24.53 12.97
N ALA A 60 38.29 25.16 14.15
CA ALA A 60 37.59 26.42 14.39
C ALA A 60 38.37 27.62 13.82
N HIS A 61 37.68 28.75 13.69
CA HIS A 61 38.16 30.02 13.17
C HIS A 61 39.59 30.42 13.56
N ASP A 62 40.40 30.80 12.56
CA ASP A 62 41.29 31.96 12.67
C ASP A 62 41.39 32.69 11.32
N ALA A 63 41.69 33.99 11.32
CA ALA A 63 41.46 34.89 10.20
C ALA A 63 42.72 35.68 9.79
N SER A 64 43.42 35.24 8.74
CA SER A 64 44.48 36.06 8.09
C SER A 64 44.96 35.57 6.71
N PHE A 65 44.60 36.31 5.65
CA PHE A 65 45.23 36.38 4.30
C PHE A 65 45.29 35.10 3.41
N PRO A 66 45.65 35.19 2.11
CA PRO A 66 44.87 35.83 1.05
C PRO A 66 44.54 34.89 -0.15
N SER A 67 43.55 35.25 -0.96
CA SER A 67 43.05 34.40 -2.07
C SER A 67 44.07 34.11 -3.18
N PRO A 68 44.17 32.85 -3.68
CA PRO A 68 45.04 32.52 -4.82
C PRO A 68 44.42 32.95 -6.17
N ARG A 69 45.29 33.40 -7.09
CA ARG A 69 44.91 33.88 -8.42
C ARG A 69 44.56 32.72 -9.35
N LEU A 70 43.38 32.78 -9.98
CA LEU A 70 43.05 31.94 -11.14
C LEU A 70 43.79 32.45 -12.38
N ARG A 71 44.37 31.53 -13.17
CA ARG A 71 44.91 31.85 -14.51
C ARG A 71 43.80 31.80 -15.56
N PRO A 72 43.82 32.65 -16.59
CA PRO A 72 42.90 32.54 -17.72
C PRO A 72 43.35 31.42 -18.67
N ASP A 73 42.41 30.63 -19.18
CA ASP A 73 42.27 30.27 -20.61
C ASP A 73 41.28 29.10 -20.77
N SER A 74 40.09 29.40 -21.29
CA SER A 74 39.19 28.47 -21.99
C SER A 74 38.11 29.27 -22.76
N PRO A 75 37.71 28.86 -23.99
CA PRO A 75 36.95 29.73 -24.88
C PRO A 75 35.46 29.82 -24.52
N LYS A 76 34.87 31.00 -24.73
CA LYS A 76 33.41 31.24 -24.60
C LYS A 76 32.73 31.08 -25.96
N ILE A 77 31.65 30.29 -26.01
CA ILE A 77 30.75 30.20 -27.17
C ILE A 77 29.57 31.18 -26.93
N PRO A 78 29.27 32.11 -27.86
CA PRO A 78 28.14 33.03 -27.71
C PRO A 78 26.81 32.38 -28.18
N PRO A 79 25.66 32.73 -27.58
CA PRO A 79 24.35 32.26 -28.02
C PRO A 79 23.89 32.97 -29.30
N GLN A 80 23.36 32.22 -30.25
CA GLN A 80 22.73 32.77 -31.47
C GLN A 80 21.26 33.11 -31.21
N ASN A 81 20.86 34.34 -31.54
CA ASN A 81 19.46 34.71 -31.69
C ASN A 81 18.91 34.11 -33.00
N HIS A 82 17.71 33.53 -32.97
CA HIS A 82 16.90 33.34 -34.17
C HIS A 82 15.52 34.00 -34.02
N GLN A 83 15.10 34.60 -35.14
CA GLN A 83 14.02 35.58 -35.23
C GLN A 83 12.63 34.93 -35.38
N GLN A 84 11.59 35.73 -35.11
CA GLN A 84 10.23 35.48 -35.56
C GLN A 84 10.18 35.15 -37.06
N ARG A 85 9.24 34.26 -37.44
CA ARG A 85 8.68 34.18 -38.78
C ARG A 85 7.17 34.29 -38.69
N ASP A 86 6.62 35.29 -39.35
CA ASP A 86 5.17 35.44 -39.53
C ASP A 86 4.68 34.63 -40.74
N SER A 87 3.46 34.10 -40.58
CA SER A 87 2.36 33.99 -41.55
C SER A 87 2.64 33.84 -43.05
N ILE A 88 2.09 32.77 -43.64
CA ILE A 88 1.59 32.79 -45.03
C ILE A 88 0.13 32.29 -45.03
N SER A 89 -0.74 33.09 -45.66
CA SER A 89 -2.18 32.85 -45.86
C SER A 89 -2.48 32.13 -47.18
N SER A 90 -3.58 31.38 -47.26
CA SER A 90 -4.11 30.84 -48.52
C SER A 90 -5.59 31.18 -48.76
N ILE A 91 -5.87 31.59 -50.00
CA ILE A 91 -7.09 32.19 -50.60
C ILE A 91 -7.56 31.23 -51.73
N ASP A 92 -8.84 31.01 -52.09
CA ASP A 92 -10.16 31.59 -51.73
C ASP A 92 -11.23 30.46 -51.67
N GLY A 93 -12.53 30.78 -51.55
CA GLY A 93 -13.63 29.83 -51.78
C GLY A 93 -15.06 30.38 -51.62
N HIS A 94 -15.51 31.29 -52.50
CA HIS A 94 -16.87 31.85 -52.51
C HIS A 94 -18.02 30.83 -52.78
N VAL A 95 -19.10 30.91 -51.97
CA VAL A 95 -20.51 30.80 -52.42
C VAL A 95 -21.38 31.79 -51.60
N LYS A 96 -22.52 32.21 -52.15
CA LYS A 96 -23.36 33.36 -51.72
C LYS A 96 -24.74 32.91 -51.19
N GLU A 97 -25.35 33.74 -50.32
CA GLU A 97 -26.82 33.86 -50.07
C GLU A 97 -27.51 32.65 -49.36
N THR A 98 -28.57 32.76 -48.53
CA THR A 98 -29.49 33.85 -48.11
C THR A 98 -30.03 33.64 -46.67
N ASN A 99 -30.83 34.58 -46.15
CA ASN A 99 -31.41 34.65 -44.78
C ASN A 99 -32.15 33.39 -44.26
N GLY A 100 -32.00 33.12 -42.96
CA GLY A 100 -32.92 32.31 -42.14
C GLY A 100 -32.54 32.39 -40.64
N GLN A 101 -33.48 32.74 -39.76
CA GLN A 101 -33.23 32.90 -38.32
C GLN A 101 -33.07 31.55 -37.60
N ALA A 102 -32.06 31.44 -36.74
CA ALA A 102 -32.02 30.47 -35.63
C ALA A 102 -31.10 30.99 -34.52
N ASP A 103 -31.50 30.81 -33.26
CA ASP A 103 -30.79 31.33 -32.09
C ASP A 103 -29.38 30.73 -31.94
N THR A 104 -28.39 31.59 -31.69
CA THR A 104 -27.04 31.16 -31.32
C THR A 104 -26.74 31.54 -29.87
N ALA A 105 -26.53 30.53 -29.03
CA ALA A 105 -26.10 30.71 -27.65
C ALA A 105 -24.77 31.46 -27.59
N LEU A 106 -24.65 32.37 -26.63
CA LEU A 106 -23.43 33.14 -26.40
C LEU A 106 -22.27 32.20 -26.01
N SER A 107 -21.32 32.01 -26.92
CA SER A 107 -20.05 31.36 -26.62
C SER A 107 -19.35 32.09 -25.47
N PRO A 108 -18.94 31.41 -24.38
CA PRO A 108 -18.20 32.06 -23.31
C PRO A 108 -16.84 32.56 -23.83
N PRO A 109 -16.34 33.70 -23.34
CA PRO A 109 -15.11 34.29 -23.86
C PRO A 109 -13.90 33.38 -23.59
N PRO A 110 -12.85 33.43 -24.44
CA PRO A 110 -11.66 32.59 -24.27
C PRO A 110 -10.99 32.89 -22.91
N ARG A 111 -11.11 31.94 -21.99
CA ARG A 111 -10.69 32.06 -20.59
C ARG A 111 -9.16 32.12 -20.53
N ARG A 112 -8.61 33.31 -20.29
CA ARG A 112 -7.16 33.61 -20.29
C ARG A 112 -6.33 32.54 -19.56
N THR A 113 -5.26 32.10 -20.19
CA THR A 113 -4.28 31.13 -19.67
C THR A 113 -3.30 31.81 -18.69
N SER A 114 -3.64 31.88 -17.40
CA SER A 114 -2.77 32.44 -16.36
C SER A 114 -1.72 31.45 -15.82
N THR A 115 -1.12 30.63 -16.69
CA THR A 115 -0.10 29.62 -16.32
C THR A 115 1.30 30.23 -16.26
N THR A 116 1.50 31.24 -15.41
CA THR A 116 2.81 31.83 -15.06
C THR A 116 2.90 32.21 -13.57
N SER A 117 2.46 31.31 -12.68
CA SER A 117 2.68 31.42 -11.23
C SER A 117 3.95 30.68 -10.79
N LYS A 118 4.66 31.23 -9.80
CA LYS A 118 5.84 30.58 -9.20
C LYS A 118 5.40 29.30 -8.47
N ILE A 119 5.91 28.14 -8.89
CA ILE A 119 5.68 26.87 -8.19
C ILE A 119 6.62 26.79 -6.99
N ILE A 120 6.08 26.58 -5.79
CA ILE A 120 6.85 26.34 -4.58
C ILE A 120 7.19 24.84 -4.54
N LEU A 121 8.42 24.47 -4.88
CA LEU A 121 8.87 23.07 -4.91
C LEU A 121 9.04 22.47 -3.49
N THR A 122 9.45 23.29 -2.53
CA THR A 122 9.52 22.93 -1.11
C THR A 122 9.47 24.19 -0.25
N THR A 123 9.27 24.00 1.04
CA THR A 123 9.52 24.97 2.12
C THR A 123 10.70 24.49 2.97
N HIS A 124 11.33 25.38 3.73
CA HIS A 124 12.37 25.01 4.70
C HIS A 124 11.97 25.41 6.12
N PRO A 125 12.41 24.67 7.16
CA PRO A 125 12.23 25.09 8.55
C PRO A 125 12.89 26.45 8.78
N GLY A 126 12.23 27.36 9.51
CA GLY A 126 12.72 28.71 9.77
C GLY A 126 12.64 29.69 8.59
N GLN A 127 12.12 29.28 7.42
CA GLN A 127 11.80 30.20 6.33
C GLN A 127 10.65 31.13 6.76
N ALA A 128 10.78 32.44 6.49
CA ALA A 128 9.77 33.43 6.88
C ALA A 128 8.35 33.06 6.44
N GLY A 129 7.43 33.05 7.39
CA GLY A 129 6.02 32.69 7.21
C GLY A 129 5.71 31.19 7.10
N VAL A 130 6.71 30.30 7.28
CA VAL A 130 6.46 28.86 7.47
C VAL A 130 6.09 28.62 8.93
N ASP A 131 4.82 28.28 9.17
CA ASP A 131 4.23 28.13 10.50
C ASP A 131 3.25 26.93 10.50
N PRO A 132 3.78 25.69 10.59
CA PRO A 132 2.96 24.48 10.56
C PRO A 132 1.98 24.42 11.73
N LEU A 133 0.77 23.95 11.49
CA LEU A 133 -0.20 23.68 12.55
C LEU A 133 0.40 22.73 13.61
N PRO A 134 0.26 23.04 14.92
CA PRO A 134 0.74 22.19 16.01
C PRO A 134 0.31 20.73 15.82
N MET A 135 1.22 19.81 16.14
CA MET A 135 0.99 18.37 16.00
C MET A 135 1.76 17.60 17.07
N GLN A 136 1.03 17.02 18.03
CA GLN A 136 1.57 16.10 19.04
C GLN A 136 0.91 14.73 18.90
N TRP A 137 1.54 13.83 18.14
CA TRP A 137 1.01 12.48 17.93
C TRP A 137 0.87 11.72 19.26
N GLY A 138 -0.27 11.06 19.46
CA GLY A 138 -0.63 10.39 20.72
C GLY A 138 -1.17 11.31 21.83
N ALA A 139 -1.23 12.64 21.66
CA ALA A 139 -1.83 13.49 22.68
C ALA A 139 -3.34 13.19 22.85
N LYS A 140 -3.80 13.19 24.11
CA LYS A 140 -5.18 12.83 24.47
C LYS A 140 -6.20 13.91 24.14
N ASP A 141 -5.83 15.17 24.33
CA ASP A 141 -6.64 16.31 23.94
C ASP A 141 -6.54 16.54 22.43
N ALA A 142 -7.68 16.75 21.77
CA ALA A 142 -7.74 16.88 20.31
C ALA A 142 -7.01 18.13 19.81
N GLN A 143 -7.09 19.26 20.52
CA GLN A 143 -6.45 20.51 20.09
C GLN A 143 -4.93 20.43 20.23
N THR A 144 -4.45 19.84 21.33
CA THR A 144 -3.03 19.56 21.58
C THR A 144 -2.48 18.55 20.58
N ARG A 145 -3.26 17.52 20.23
CA ARG A 145 -2.92 16.58 19.15
C ARG A 145 -2.81 17.32 17.82
N GLY A 146 -3.81 18.14 17.48
CA GLY A 146 -3.89 18.91 16.24
C GLY A 146 -4.50 18.17 15.04
N PRO A 147 -4.89 18.88 13.98
CA PRO A 147 -5.42 18.28 12.75
C PRO A 147 -4.31 17.74 11.85
N VAL A 148 -4.63 16.77 10.98
CA VAL A 148 -3.72 16.32 9.91
C VAL A 148 -3.96 17.17 8.67
N VAL A 149 -2.97 17.97 8.25
CA VAL A 149 -3.11 18.95 7.16
C VAL A 149 -1.96 18.86 6.17
N VAL A 150 -2.27 18.47 4.92
CA VAL A 150 -1.32 18.40 3.78
C VAL A 150 -1.29 19.67 2.90
N SER A 151 -2.14 20.66 3.21
CA SER A 151 -2.62 21.75 2.34
C SER A 151 -1.76 22.10 1.11
N ARG A 152 -2.40 22.08 -0.07
CA ARG A 152 -1.80 22.38 -1.37
C ARG A 152 -2.15 23.77 -1.93
N ASN A 153 -3.04 24.51 -1.26
CA ASN A 153 -3.42 25.86 -1.68
C ASN A 153 -2.24 26.83 -1.42
N PRO A 154 -1.85 27.70 -2.36
CA PRO A 154 -0.74 28.65 -2.16
C PRO A 154 -0.84 29.53 -0.90
N SER A 155 -2.07 29.83 -0.45
CA SER A 155 -2.30 30.63 0.76
C SER A 155 -1.99 29.88 2.06
N THR A 156 -2.25 28.57 2.12
CA THR A 156 -2.15 27.74 3.34
C THR A 156 -1.10 26.64 3.28
N PHE A 157 -0.36 26.50 2.16
CA PHE A 157 0.77 25.58 1.99
C PHE A 157 1.82 25.69 3.09
N ARG A 158 1.98 26.87 3.69
CA ARG A 158 2.91 27.13 4.80
C ARG A 158 2.40 26.69 6.18
N ARG A 159 1.10 26.40 6.32
CA ARG A 159 0.45 25.90 7.55
C ARG A 159 0.37 24.37 7.63
N ARG A 160 0.71 23.64 6.55
CA ARG A 160 0.66 22.17 6.51
C ARG A 160 1.63 21.53 7.51
N ASN A 161 1.17 20.45 8.15
CA ASN A 161 1.93 19.64 9.11
C ASN A 161 2.05 18.16 8.70
N ALA A 162 1.68 17.85 7.44
CA ALA A 162 1.84 16.54 6.82
C ALA A 162 2.35 16.65 5.38
N VAL A 163 3.16 15.67 4.95
CA VAL A 163 3.59 15.46 3.56
C VAL A 163 2.52 14.64 2.82
N GLY A 164 2.36 14.81 1.50
CA GLY A 164 1.54 13.90 0.69
C GLY A 164 0.24 14.51 0.16
N ALA A 165 -0.85 13.75 0.25
CA ALA A 165 -2.18 14.10 -0.26
C ALA A 165 -3.31 13.38 0.50
N HIS A 166 -4.48 14.02 0.65
CA HIS A 166 -5.73 13.29 0.87
C HIS A 166 -6.17 12.57 -0.40
N GLY A 167 -6.99 11.52 -0.26
CA GLY A 167 -7.45 10.69 -1.38
C GLY A 167 -6.57 9.47 -1.67
N GLY A 168 -5.45 9.28 -0.94
CA GLY A 168 -4.48 8.22 -1.21
C GLY A 168 -4.09 8.14 -2.69
N SER A 169 -4.25 6.97 -3.32
CA SER A 169 -4.01 6.77 -4.75
C SER A 169 -4.88 7.63 -5.68
N TYR A 170 -6.05 8.10 -5.24
CA TYR A 170 -6.94 8.96 -6.03
C TYR A 170 -6.48 10.42 -6.14
N SER A 171 -5.47 10.83 -5.35
CA SER A 171 -4.93 12.19 -5.37
C SER A 171 -4.36 12.62 -6.73
N ILE A 172 -3.97 11.66 -7.57
CA ILE A 172 -3.53 11.91 -8.95
C ILE A 172 -4.72 12.25 -9.86
N TYR A 173 -5.86 11.58 -9.72
CA TYR A 173 -7.09 11.94 -10.44
C TYR A 173 -7.65 13.29 -9.99
N TYR A 174 -7.54 13.63 -8.71
CA TYR A 174 -7.85 14.97 -8.22
C TYR A 174 -6.95 16.04 -8.89
N ALA A 175 -5.65 15.78 -9.00
CA ALA A 175 -4.73 16.69 -9.70
C ALA A 175 -5.09 16.84 -11.20
N LEU A 176 -5.50 15.76 -11.87
CA LEU A 176 -6.03 15.80 -13.24
C LEU A 176 -7.32 16.62 -13.35
N ALA A 177 -8.26 16.48 -12.40
CA ALA A 177 -9.51 17.25 -12.37
C ALA A 177 -9.27 18.75 -12.15
N VAL A 178 -8.27 19.12 -11.35
CA VAL A 178 -7.82 20.52 -11.20
C VAL A 178 -7.20 21.02 -12.51
N ALA A 179 -6.30 20.24 -13.13
CA ALA A 179 -5.65 20.62 -14.38
C ALA A 179 -6.63 20.76 -15.56
N SER A 180 -7.67 19.90 -15.61
CA SER A 180 -8.76 19.97 -16.59
C SER A 180 -9.82 21.05 -16.27
N LYS A 181 -9.67 21.76 -15.14
CA LYS A 181 -10.62 22.77 -14.62
C LYS A 181 -12.02 22.21 -14.32
N GLN A 182 -12.12 20.91 -14.06
CA GLN A 182 -13.32 20.25 -13.54
C GLN A 182 -13.45 20.40 -12.01
N MET A 183 -12.34 20.69 -11.32
CA MET A 183 -12.30 20.95 -9.89
C MET A 183 -11.66 22.31 -9.60
N ASP A 184 -12.27 23.09 -8.70
CA ASP A 184 -11.70 24.35 -8.20
C ASP A 184 -10.67 24.07 -7.09
N THR A 185 -9.55 24.80 -7.10
CA THR A 185 -8.50 24.73 -6.06
C THR A 185 -8.89 25.40 -4.76
N ASP A 186 -9.88 26.30 -4.79
CA ASP A 186 -10.42 26.99 -3.62
C ASP A 186 -11.73 26.37 -3.11
N HIS A 187 -12.16 25.23 -3.69
CA HIS A 187 -13.34 24.49 -3.23
C HIS A 187 -13.18 24.03 -1.78
N LYS A 188 -14.11 24.44 -0.92
CA LYS A 188 -14.26 23.93 0.44
C LYS A 188 -15.37 22.86 0.46
N PRO A 189 -15.08 21.62 0.89
CA PRO A 189 -16.10 20.60 1.08
C PRO A 189 -17.14 21.04 2.11
N ASP A 190 -18.42 20.74 1.84
CA ASP A 190 -19.49 20.80 2.83
C ASP A 190 -19.61 19.44 3.54
N TYR A 191 -19.49 19.45 4.86
CA TYR A 191 -19.56 18.26 5.71
C TYR A 191 -20.90 18.13 6.45
N THR A 192 -21.88 18.97 6.13
CA THR A 192 -23.23 18.92 6.71
C THR A 192 -23.89 17.56 6.48
N ASN A 193 -24.35 16.90 7.55
CA ASN A 193 -24.94 15.55 7.54
C ASN A 193 -23.99 14.43 7.07
N THR A 194 -22.66 14.61 7.18
CA THR A 194 -21.66 13.58 6.85
C THR A 194 -21.04 12.89 8.07
N GLU A 195 -21.61 13.11 9.26
CA GLU A 195 -21.16 12.55 10.53
C GLU A 195 -21.09 11.01 10.48
N PRO A 196 -20.12 10.37 11.17
CA PRO A 196 -20.01 8.91 11.25
C PRO A 196 -21.33 8.23 11.66
N ALA A 197 -21.83 7.30 10.83
CA ALA A 197 -23.08 6.57 11.08
C ALA A 197 -23.06 5.61 12.29
N ALA A 198 -21.91 5.49 12.96
CA ALA A 198 -21.72 4.82 14.23
C ALA A 198 -20.64 5.56 15.04
N SER A 199 -20.86 5.73 16.34
CA SER A 199 -19.87 6.24 17.28
C SER A 199 -18.83 5.17 17.59
N ILE A 200 -17.54 5.50 17.44
CA ILE A 200 -16.42 4.60 17.72
C ILE A 200 -15.49 5.32 18.72
N GLY A 201 -15.03 4.60 19.74
CA GLY A 201 -14.07 5.11 20.71
C GLY A 201 -14.55 6.36 21.49
N PRO A 202 -13.62 7.17 22.01
CA PRO A 202 -12.17 6.99 21.93
C PRO A 202 -11.69 5.79 22.76
N PHE A 203 -10.65 5.11 22.28
CA PHE A 203 -10.01 3.98 22.98
C PHE A 203 -8.61 4.38 23.48
N PRO A 204 -8.08 3.77 24.56
CA PRO A 204 -6.76 4.10 25.09
C PRO A 204 -5.62 3.97 24.06
N SER A 205 -5.76 3.04 23.11
CA SER A 205 -4.85 2.80 21.98
C SER A 205 -4.68 4.01 21.04
N TRP A 206 -5.66 4.91 20.98
CA TRP A 206 -5.59 6.12 20.14
C TRP A 206 -4.56 7.15 20.63
N TYR A 207 -4.18 7.03 21.90
CA TYR A 207 -3.26 7.93 22.59
C TYR A 207 -1.88 7.30 22.83
N ASP A 208 -1.67 6.05 22.38
CA ASP A 208 -0.36 5.41 22.37
C ASP A 208 0.29 5.62 21.00
N PRO A 209 1.34 6.46 20.89
CA PRO A 209 2.00 6.75 19.62
C PRO A 209 2.74 5.56 19.02
N LYS A 210 2.85 4.42 19.73
CA LYS A 210 3.42 3.17 19.23
C LYS A 210 2.37 2.17 18.75
N LYS A 211 1.11 2.31 19.15
CA LYS A 211 0.01 1.39 18.74
C LYS A 211 -0.55 1.75 17.37
N ILE A 212 -0.79 3.02 17.12
CA ILE A 212 -1.33 3.51 15.84
C ILE A 212 -0.32 4.46 15.21
N VAL A 213 0.30 4.01 14.12
CA VAL A 213 1.37 4.70 13.37
C VAL A 213 1.07 4.85 11.88
N ALA A 214 0.07 4.13 11.33
CA ALA A 214 -0.25 4.10 9.90
C ALA A 214 -1.66 4.59 9.52
N MET A 215 -2.45 5.08 10.49
CA MET A 215 -3.74 5.75 10.26
C MET A 215 -3.98 6.86 11.28
N ASP A 216 -4.96 7.73 11.02
CA ASP A 216 -5.33 8.85 11.89
C ASP A 216 -6.41 8.43 12.92
N PRO A 217 -6.12 8.41 14.24
CA PRO A 217 -7.12 8.04 15.24
C PRO A 217 -8.35 8.95 15.27
N LEU A 218 -8.17 10.24 14.98
CA LEU A 218 -9.23 11.27 14.97
C LEU A 218 -9.83 11.46 13.56
N GLY A 219 -9.39 10.68 12.57
CA GLY A 219 -9.68 10.90 11.14
C GLY A 219 -11.15 10.91 10.76
N HIS A 220 -12.00 10.23 11.54
CA HIS A 220 -13.46 10.17 11.38
C HIS A 220 -14.21 11.36 11.97
N LEU A 221 -13.57 12.18 12.82
CA LEU A 221 -14.17 13.34 13.49
C LEU A 221 -13.46 14.66 13.14
N ALA A 222 -12.41 14.62 12.32
CA ALA A 222 -11.55 15.78 12.08
C ALA A 222 -12.28 17.06 11.63
N PRO A 223 -13.26 17.04 10.70
CA PRO A 223 -14.02 18.25 10.33
C PRO A 223 -14.74 18.93 11.50
N TRP A 224 -15.28 18.15 12.44
CA TRP A 224 -16.07 18.66 13.57
C TRP A 224 -15.20 19.07 14.76
N LEU A 225 -14.12 18.31 15.04
CA LEU A 225 -13.17 18.61 16.11
C LEU A 225 -12.35 19.88 15.85
N PHE A 226 -12.09 20.17 14.57
CA PHE A 226 -11.21 21.26 14.14
C PHE A 226 -11.93 22.34 13.33
N LYS A 227 -13.26 22.42 13.42
CA LYS A 227 -14.11 23.39 12.69
C LYS A 227 -13.63 24.84 12.84
N ASP A 228 -13.13 25.21 14.02
CA ASP A 228 -12.70 26.57 14.33
C ASP A 228 -11.34 26.86 13.66
N ILE A 229 -10.44 25.87 13.60
CA ILE A 229 -9.19 25.95 12.81
C ILE A 229 -9.49 26.05 11.30
N ILE A 230 -10.43 25.26 10.77
CA ILE A 230 -10.85 25.35 9.34
C ILE A 230 -11.30 26.77 8.99
N LYS A 231 -12.06 27.39 9.89
CA LYS A 231 -12.63 28.72 9.72
C LYS A 231 -11.58 29.82 9.87
N ASP A 232 -10.86 29.82 10.98
CA ASP A 232 -10.03 30.95 11.42
C ASP A 232 -8.65 30.95 10.72
N ASP A 233 -8.06 29.77 10.48
CA ASP A 233 -6.79 29.62 9.74
C ASP A 233 -7.00 29.42 8.23
N ASN A 234 -8.25 29.34 7.76
CA ASN A 234 -8.65 29.09 6.36
C ASN A 234 -8.06 27.79 5.76
N VAL A 235 -7.67 26.82 6.60
CA VAL A 235 -7.05 25.56 6.18
C VAL A 235 -8.08 24.52 5.79
N GLU A 236 -7.72 23.66 4.83
CA GLU A 236 -8.50 22.47 4.50
C GLU A 236 -8.11 21.31 5.43
N ILE A 237 -9.09 20.79 6.17
CA ILE A 237 -8.98 19.59 7.01
C ILE A 237 -10.04 18.61 6.52
N ARG A 238 -9.60 17.52 5.88
CA ARG A 238 -10.49 16.45 5.38
C ARG A 238 -10.53 15.28 6.36
N PRO A 239 -11.67 14.56 6.47
CA PRO A 239 -11.69 13.30 7.18
C PRO A 239 -10.87 12.27 6.40
N THR A 240 -10.08 11.48 7.12
CA THR A 240 -9.30 10.35 6.59
C THR A 240 -9.96 9.01 6.89
N ILE A 241 -11.08 9.03 7.62
CA ILE A 241 -11.94 7.88 7.89
C ILE A 241 -13.39 8.31 7.67
N ALA A 242 -14.21 7.48 7.03
CA ALA A 242 -15.65 7.71 6.90
C ALA A 242 -16.44 6.45 7.28
N VAL A 243 -17.56 6.61 7.99
CA VAL A 243 -18.37 5.51 8.51
C VAL A 243 -19.81 5.61 8.03
N THR A 244 -20.31 4.56 7.40
CA THR A 244 -21.67 4.51 6.84
C THR A 244 -22.35 3.16 7.11
N LYS A 245 -23.68 3.11 6.97
CA LYS A 245 -24.47 1.88 7.03
C LYS A 245 -25.05 1.59 5.66
N ALA A 246 -25.08 0.33 5.27
CA ALA A 246 -25.71 -0.09 4.04
C ALA A 246 -26.08 -1.57 4.11
N HIS A 247 -26.88 -2.01 3.14
CA HIS A 247 -26.99 -3.42 2.83
C HIS A 247 -25.81 -3.86 1.94
N MET A 248 -25.58 -5.16 1.88
CA MET A 248 -24.59 -5.80 1.01
C MET A 248 -25.14 -7.13 0.50
N LYS A 249 -25.17 -7.31 -0.82
CA LYS A 249 -25.51 -8.59 -1.46
C LYS A 249 -24.28 -9.15 -2.17
N ILE A 250 -24.03 -10.44 -1.98
CA ILE A 250 -22.95 -11.19 -2.62
C ILE A 250 -23.57 -12.51 -3.13
N PRO A 251 -23.38 -12.90 -4.41
CA PRO A 251 -24.07 -14.06 -4.99
C PRO A 251 -23.88 -15.37 -4.21
N GLU A 252 -22.70 -15.60 -3.65
CA GLU A 252 -22.39 -16.81 -2.89
C GLU A 252 -23.18 -16.92 -1.56
N LEU A 253 -23.69 -15.81 -1.02
CA LEU A 253 -24.46 -15.81 0.22
C LEU A 253 -25.87 -16.36 0.01
N GLU A 254 -26.47 -16.15 -1.17
CA GLU A 254 -27.74 -16.78 -1.56
C GLU A 254 -27.60 -18.31 -1.58
N GLU A 255 -26.50 -18.82 -2.14
CA GLU A 255 -26.17 -20.26 -2.09
C GLU A 255 -25.86 -20.75 -0.66
N SER A 256 -25.27 -19.89 0.18
CA SER A 256 -24.97 -20.20 1.58
C SER A 256 -26.24 -20.31 2.41
N VAL A 257 -27.26 -19.48 2.14
CA VAL A 257 -28.60 -19.62 2.71
C VAL A 257 -29.30 -20.88 2.18
N ARG A 258 -29.29 -21.11 0.85
CA ARG A 258 -29.90 -22.30 0.24
C ARG A 258 -29.34 -23.62 0.78
N LYS A 259 -28.04 -23.66 1.10
CA LYS A 259 -27.37 -24.81 1.74
C LYS A 259 -27.47 -24.84 3.28
N GLY A 260 -28.18 -23.90 3.90
CA GLY A 260 -28.33 -23.81 5.36
C GLY A 260 -27.05 -23.48 6.12
N ARG A 261 -25.97 -23.05 5.44
CA ARG A 261 -24.76 -22.53 6.10
C ARG A 261 -25.02 -21.18 6.76
N LEU A 262 -25.90 -20.39 6.16
CA LEU A 262 -26.37 -19.10 6.68
C LEU A 262 -27.88 -19.18 6.92
N VAL A 263 -28.37 -18.60 8.02
CA VAL A 263 -29.80 -18.59 8.34
C VAL A 263 -30.27 -17.13 8.43
N PRO A 264 -31.28 -16.71 7.65
CA PRO A 264 -31.85 -15.36 7.78
C PRO A 264 -32.44 -15.14 9.17
N ASP A 265 -32.06 -14.03 9.81
CA ASP A 265 -32.56 -13.61 11.14
C ASP A 265 -33.32 -12.27 11.07
N GLY A 266 -33.45 -11.69 9.87
CA GLY A 266 -34.08 -10.38 9.63
C GLY A 266 -33.30 -9.20 10.20
N LYS A 267 -32.09 -9.42 10.75
CA LYS A 267 -31.30 -8.39 11.44
C LYS A 267 -29.90 -8.28 10.88
N ILE A 268 -29.15 -9.38 10.80
CA ILE A 268 -27.81 -9.41 10.19
C ILE A 268 -27.90 -9.98 8.77
N CYS A 269 -28.56 -11.13 8.61
CA CYS A 269 -28.94 -11.71 7.33
C CYS A 269 -30.44 -11.44 7.12
N ILE A 270 -30.74 -10.52 6.22
CA ILE A 270 -32.05 -9.86 6.10
C ILE A 270 -33.09 -10.80 5.49
N ASN A 271 -32.71 -11.57 4.46
CA ASN A 271 -33.63 -12.36 3.65
C ASN A 271 -32.98 -13.61 3.06
N GLU A 272 -33.78 -14.44 2.40
CA GLU A 272 -33.38 -15.69 1.76
C GLU A 272 -32.33 -15.51 0.66
N THR A 273 -32.16 -14.30 0.12
CA THR A 273 -31.15 -14.01 -0.91
C THR A 273 -29.76 -13.66 -0.35
N GLY A 274 -29.56 -13.84 0.96
CA GLY A 274 -28.27 -13.62 1.63
C GLY A 274 -27.86 -12.16 1.73
N GLU A 275 -28.81 -11.23 1.65
CA GLU A 275 -28.54 -9.79 1.84
C GLU A 275 -28.17 -9.49 3.29
N LEU A 276 -27.09 -8.75 3.51
CA LEU A 276 -26.52 -8.49 4.83
C LEU A 276 -26.63 -7.02 5.24
N ASN A 277 -27.03 -6.78 6.49
CA ASN A 277 -26.86 -5.48 7.14
C ASN A 277 -25.41 -5.29 7.61
N VAL A 278 -24.77 -4.19 7.20
CA VAL A 278 -23.36 -3.95 7.49
C VAL A 278 -23.04 -2.48 7.77
N THR A 279 -22.22 -2.24 8.79
CA THR A 279 -21.55 -0.93 8.99
C THR A 279 -20.20 -0.96 8.30
N LYS A 280 -19.94 0.01 7.42
CA LYS A 280 -18.74 0.09 6.58
C LYS A 280 -17.87 1.27 7.02
N PHE A 281 -16.56 1.07 7.08
CA PHE A 281 -15.58 2.08 7.44
C PHE A 281 -14.55 2.17 6.32
N ALA A 282 -14.46 3.30 5.61
CA ALA A 282 -13.39 3.56 4.66
C ALA A 282 -12.26 4.31 5.38
N VAL A 283 -11.00 3.91 5.16
CA VAL A 283 -9.83 4.44 5.88
C VAL A 283 -8.69 4.75 4.91
N GLU A 284 -8.22 5.99 4.92
CA GLU A 284 -7.01 6.45 4.25
C GLU A 284 -5.77 6.25 5.15
N PRO A 285 -4.60 5.92 4.57
CA PRO A 285 -3.36 5.76 5.33
C PRO A 285 -2.80 7.12 5.77
N VAL A 286 -2.41 7.23 7.03
CA VAL A 286 -1.74 8.42 7.60
C VAL A 286 -0.58 7.94 8.47
N TRP A 287 0.64 8.12 7.97
CA TRP A 287 1.84 7.58 8.58
C TRP A 287 2.51 8.60 9.51
N TYR A 288 2.64 8.24 10.78
CA TYR A 288 3.54 8.89 11.72
C TYR A 288 4.95 8.32 11.55
N LEU A 289 5.80 9.04 10.79
CA LEU A 289 7.09 8.55 10.31
C LEU A 289 8.02 8.00 11.41
N PRO A 290 8.14 8.60 12.61
CA PRO A 290 8.96 8.03 13.68
C PRO A 290 8.44 6.67 14.16
N GLY A 291 7.13 6.52 14.34
CA GLY A 291 6.51 5.26 14.76
C GLY A 291 6.56 4.18 13.68
N VAL A 292 6.43 4.56 12.40
CA VAL A 292 6.63 3.64 11.27
C VAL A 292 8.08 3.16 11.21
N ALA A 293 9.06 4.05 11.40
CA ALA A 293 10.48 3.70 11.43
C ALA A 293 10.80 2.72 12.59
N GLU A 294 10.31 3.03 13.81
CA GLU A 294 10.43 2.15 14.98
C GLU A 294 9.81 0.77 14.72
N ARG A 295 8.61 0.71 14.12
CA ARG A 295 7.88 -0.54 13.79
C ARG A 295 8.66 -1.44 12.81
N PHE A 296 9.56 -0.88 12.00
CA PHE A 296 10.44 -1.63 11.08
C PHE A 296 11.88 -1.80 11.58
N GLY A 297 12.22 -1.28 12.77
CA GLY A 297 13.59 -1.37 13.31
C GLY A 297 14.62 -0.55 12.51
N ILE A 298 14.19 0.50 11.82
CA ILE A 298 15.05 1.39 11.02
C ILE A 298 15.00 2.82 11.57
N ASP A 299 15.99 3.66 11.24
CA ASP A 299 15.95 5.06 11.61
C ASP A 299 15.02 5.89 10.69
N GLU A 300 14.47 6.98 11.22
CA GLU A 300 13.53 7.85 10.50
C GLU A 300 14.18 8.47 9.23
N GLY A 301 15.48 8.72 9.25
CA GLY A 301 16.23 9.29 8.13
C GLY A 301 16.35 8.31 6.96
N SER A 302 16.73 7.07 7.24
CA SER A 302 16.77 5.99 6.24
C SER A 302 15.38 5.68 5.67
N LEU A 303 14.33 5.66 6.50
CA LEU A 303 12.95 5.52 6.03
C LEU A 303 12.58 6.64 5.04
N ARG A 304 12.77 7.91 5.44
CA ARG A 304 12.49 9.09 4.60
C ARG A 304 13.28 9.07 3.29
N ARG A 305 14.57 8.73 3.37
CA ARG A 305 15.46 8.64 2.22
C ARG A 305 15.01 7.55 1.24
N SER A 306 14.74 6.35 1.74
CA SER A 306 14.24 5.24 0.94
C SER A 306 12.90 5.59 0.27
N LEU A 307 11.98 6.21 1.01
CA LEU A 307 10.70 6.67 0.45
C LEU A 307 10.90 7.68 -0.69
N PHE A 308 11.79 8.67 -0.52
CA PHE A 308 12.08 9.67 -1.56
C PHE A 308 12.77 9.05 -2.79
N GLU A 309 13.87 8.31 -2.59
CA GLU A 309 14.67 7.73 -3.68
C GLU A 309 13.87 6.70 -4.49
N HIS A 310 13.11 5.82 -3.83
CA HIS A 310 12.34 4.76 -4.51
C HIS A 310 10.93 5.18 -4.98
N THR A 311 10.49 6.42 -4.72
CA THR A 311 9.30 7.02 -5.36
C THR A 311 9.67 8.01 -6.47
N GLY A 312 10.89 7.89 -7.02
CA GLY A 312 11.35 8.72 -8.15
C GLY A 312 11.59 10.18 -7.78
N GLY A 313 11.95 10.47 -6.53
CA GLY A 313 12.11 11.84 -6.03
C GLY A 313 10.78 12.54 -5.72
N SER A 314 9.68 11.79 -5.59
CA SER A 314 8.41 12.35 -5.12
C SER A 314 8.52 12.83 -3.68
N TYR A 315 7.82 13.92 -3.37
CA TYR A 315 7.77 14.52 -2.02
C TYR A 315 9.16 14.93 -1.44
N PRO A 316 9.82 15.97 -2.01
CA PRO A 316 11.11 16.48 -1.49
C PRO A 316 11.10 16.82 0.00
N GLU A 317 9.94 17.13 0.57
CA GLU A 317 9.72 17.35 2.00
C GLU A 317 10.14 16.18 2.89
N LEU A 318 10.14 14.94 2.38
CA LEU A 318 10.67 13.79 3.12
C LEU A 318 12.12 14.03 3.54
N ILE A 319 12.91 14.73 2.71
CA ILE A 319 14.31 15.10 2.96
C ILE A 319 14.43 16.51 3.56
N THR A 320 13.64 17.48 3.09
CA THR A 320 13.82 18.91 3.42
C THR A 320 13.02 19.39 4.63
N ARG A 321 12.04 18.61 5.11
CA ARG A 321 11.15 18.93 6.24
C ARG A 321 11.14 17.81 7.29
N ASN A 322 12.25 17.67 8.01
CA ASN A 322 12.39 16.73 9.14
C ASN A 322 11.51 17.08 10.34
N ASP A 323 10.98 18.30 10.39
CA ASP A 323 10.00 18.81 11.36
C ASP A 323 8.58 18.28 11.09
N ILE A 324 8.21 18.04 9.83
CA ILE A 324 6.94 17.41 9.48
C ILE A 324 7.04 15.90 9.74
N LYS A 325 6.36 15.39 10.76
CA LYS A 325 6.38 13.95 11.13
C LYS A 325 5.29 13.09 10.50
N LEU A 326 4.34 13.69 9.78
CA LEU A 326 3.24 12.98 9.14
C LEU A 326 3.43 12.85 7.62
N PHE A 327 3.01 11.72 7.06
CA PHE A 327 2.99 11.46 5.63
C PHE A 327 1.69 10.75 5.23
N LEU A 328 1.01 11.24 4.19
CA LEU A 328 -0.13 10.57 3.58
C LEU A 328 0.36 9.93 2.26
N PRO A 329 0.78 8.65 2.28
CA PRO A 329 1.27 7.97 1.10
C PRO A 329 0.15 7.79 0.05
N PRO A 330 0.45 7.93 -1.26
CA PRO A 330 -0.53 7.78 -2.34
C PRO A 330 -0.83 6.30 -2.67
N ILE A 331 -1.06 5.48 -1.64
CA ILE A 331 -1.30 4.05 -1.74
C ILE A 331 -2.79 3.72 -1.52
N GLY A 332 -3.15 2.45 -1.74
CA GLY A 332 -4.47 1.93 -1.40
C GLY A 332 -4.71 1.95 0.12
N GLY A 333 -5.90 2.40 0.52
CA GLY A 333 -6.38 2.34 1.91
C GLY A 333 -6.95 0.97 2.28
N LEU A 334 -7.87 0.96 3.24
CA LEU A 334 -8.62 -0.24 3.63
C LEU A 334 -10.11 0.07 3.83
N THR A 335 -10.92 -0.99 3.80
CA THR A 335 -12.34 -0.95 4.18
C THR A 335 -12.61 -1.99 5.27
N VAL A 336 -13.25 -1.58 6.35
CA VAL A 336 -13.79 -2.50 7.38
C VAL A 336 -15.28 -2.72 7.12
N TYR A 337 -15.74 -3.95 7.28
CA TYR A 337 -17.13 -4.38 7.25
C TYR A 337 -17.46 -5.01 8.61
N CYS A 338 -18.30 -4.36 9.40
CA CYS A 338 -18.79 -4.84 10.69
C CYS A 338 -20.22 -5.38 10.53
N PHE A 339 -20.39 -6.64 10.90
CA PHE A 339 -21.68 -7.32 11.03
C PHE A 339 -22.09 -7.33 12.50
N GLY A 340 -23.33 -6.94 12.76
CA GLY A 340 -23.81 -6.66 14.12
C GLY A 340 -23.51 -5.24 14.58
N ASP A 341 -23.57 -5.03 15.90
CA ASP A 341 -23.38 -3.74 16.55
C ASP A 341 -21.88 -3.38 16.62
N PRO A 342 -21.44 -2.24 16.04
CA PRO A 342 -20.06 -1.77 16.13
C PRO A 342 -19.52 -1.64 17.56
N ALA A 343 -20.36 -1.35 18.56
CA ALA A 343 -19.91 -1.25 19.95
C ALA A 343 -19.29 -2.56 20.47
N LYS A 344 -19.77 -3.70 19.97
CA LYS A 344 -19.32 -5.05 20.37
C LYS A 344 -17.94 -5.43 19.83
N MET A 345 -17.37 -4.70 18.87
CA MET A 345 -16.00 -4.95 18.40
C MET A 345 -14.97 -4.74 19.52
N SER A 346 -15.26 -3.83 20.45
CA SER A 346 -14.37 -3.44 21.56
C SER A 346 -14.74 -4.03 22.92
N ASP A 347 -15.89 -4.72 23.02
CA ASP A 347 -16.38 -5.30 24.28
C ASP A 347 -15.66 -6.63 24.60
N PRO A 348 -14.88 -6.72 25.69
CA PRO A 348 -14.17 -7.95 26.06
C PRO A 348 -15.11 -9.11 26.44
N ASN A 349 -16.39 -8.85 26.71
CA ASN A 349 -17.38 -9.89 27.03
C ASN A 349 -18.07 -10.45 25.77
N SER A 350 -18.03 -9.71 24.66
CA SER A 350 -18.51 -10.15 23.36
C SER A 350 -17.48 -11.07 22.69
N LYS A 351 -17.96 -11.99 21.85
CA LYS A 351 -17.09 -12.79 20.96
C LYS A 351 -16.84 -12.04 19.66
N LEU A 352 -15.61 -12.12 19.16
CA LEU A 352 -15.17 -11.51 17.91
C LEU A 352 -14.67 -12.57 16.92
N SER A 353 -15.32 -12.67 15.76
CA SER A 353 -14.83 -13.39 14.59
C SER A 353 -14.23 -12.41 13.57
N LEU A 354 -12.94 -12.56 13.26
CA LEU A 354 -12.16 -11.64 12.42
C LEU A 354 -11.62 -12.30 11.14
N ARG A 355 -11.80 -11.62 10.00
CA ARG A 355 -11.09 -11.90 8.75
C ARG A 355 -10.27 -10.68 8.32
N VAL A 356 -8.95 -10.84 8.19
CA VAL A 356 -8.09 -9.85 7.54
C VAL A 356 -7.75 -10.33 6.13
N HIS A 357 -8.27 -9.64 5.12
CA HIS A 357 -8.15 -9.95 3.70
C HIS A 357 -7.20 -8.94 3.02
N ASP A 358 -6.29 -9.40 2.16
CA ASP A 358 -5.53 -8.53 1.24
C ASP A 358 -6.12 -8.73 -0.16
N GLU A 359 -6.43 -7.62 -0.83
CA GLU A 359 -7.02 -7.53 -2.18
C GLU A 359 -6.40 -8.49 -3.20
N CYS A 360 -7.26 -9.15 -3.96
CA CYS A 360 -6.94 -10.00 -5.10
C CYS A 360 -8.05 -9.82 -6.16
N ASN A 361 -8.03 -8.68 -6.86
CA ASN A 361 -9.02 -8.23 -7.86
C ASN A 361 -9.54 -9.35 -8.77
N GLY A 362 -8.65 -10.08 -9.44
CA GLY A 362 -9.01 -11.20 -10.32
C GLY A 362 -9.84 -12.33 -9.66
N SER A 363 -9.71 -12.56 -8.35
CA SER A 363 -10.53 -13.53 -7.60
C SER A 363 -11.72 -12.84 -6.95
N ASP A 364 -11.49 -11.76 -6.21
CA ASP A 364 -12.51 -11.10 -5.37
C ASP A 364 -13.59 -10.36 -6.19
N VAL A 365 -13.29 -9.98 -7.44
CA VAL A 365 -14.25 -9.37 -8.37
C VAL A 365 -14.68 -10.36 -9.45
N PHE A 366 -13.74 -11.05 -10.08
CA PHE A 366 -14.00 -11.85 -11.30
C PHE A 366 -14.05 -13.37 -11.10
N GLY A 367 -13.87 -13.88 -9.86
CA GLY A 367 -14.07 -15.29 -9.56
C GLY A 367 -12.95 -16.24 -10.02
N SER A 368 -11.74 -15.74 -10.30
CA SER A 368 -10.60 -16.58 -10.67
C SER A 368 -10.30 -17.68 -9.64
N ASP A 369 -10.19 -18.90 -10.16
CA ASP A 369 -9.97 -20.19 -9.49
C ASP A 369 -8.48 -20.54 -9.27
N ILE A 370 -7.57 -19.69 -9.75
CA ILE A 370 -6.09 -19.83 -9.63
C ILE A 370 -5.61 -19.62 -8.17
N CYS A 371 -6.42 -18.98 -7.33
CA CYS A 371 -6.06 -18.71 -5.93
C CYS A 371 -7.26 -18.77 -4.96
N THR A 372 -6.94 -19.01 -3.69
CA THR A 372 -7.92 -19.21 -2.61
C THR A 372 -8.56 -17.91 -2.08
N CYS A 373 -8.29 -16.74 -2.68
CA CYS A 373 -8.68 -15.45 -2.12
C CYS A 373 -10.18 -15.28 -1.95
N ARG A 374 -10.97 -15.41 -3.03
CA ARG A 374 -12.43 -15.25 -2.97
C ARG A 374 -13.11 -16.29 -2.07
N PRO A 375 -12.88 -17.62 -2.20
CA PRO A 375 -13.51 -18.60 -1.31
C PRO A 375 -13.25 -18.32 0.17
N TYR A 376 -12.03 -17.88 0.50
CA TYR A 376 -11.66 -17.55 1.88
C TYR A 376 -12.18 -16.17 2.35
N LEU A 377 -12.50 -15.25 1.43
CA LEU A 377 -13.27 -14.03 1.73
C LEU A 377 -14.72 -14.38 2.07
N ILE A 378 -15.37 -15.22 1.26
CA ILE A 378 -16.75 -15.67 1.50
C ILE A 378 -16.85 -16.42 2.82
N PHE A 379 -15.95 -17.38 3.09
CA PHE A 379 -15.90 -18.08 4.38
C PHE A 379 -15.72 -17.10 5.56
N GLY A 380 -14.84 -16.11 5.43
CA GLY A 380 -14.65 -15.08 6.45
C GLY A 380 -15.88 -14.22 6.70
N ILE A 381 -16.69 -13.95 5.67
CA ILE A 381 -17.97 -13.24 5.78
C ILE A 381 -19.03 -14.13 6.43
N GLU A 382 -19.15 -15.40 6.03
CA GLU A 382 -20.07 -16.36 6.66
C GLU A 382 -19.83 -16.47 8.17
N GLU A 383 -18.58 -16.71 8.60
CA GLU A 383 -18.23 -16.86 10.01
C GLU A 383 -18.42 -15.56 10.81
N ALA A 384 -18.13 -14.41 10.20
CA ALA A 384 -18.39 -13.10 10.80
C ALA A 384 -19.91 -12.86 11.02
N VAL A 385 -20.76 -13.19 10.05
CA VAL A 385 -22.23 -13.09 10.21
C VAL A 385 -22.72 -14.07 11.28
N LYS A 386 -22.28 -15.33 11.27
CA LYS A 386 -22.64 -16.33 12.28
C LYS A 386 -22.30 -15.87 13.71
N GLU A 387 -21.16 -15.21 13.92
CA GLU A 387 -20.79 -14.65 15.23
C GLU A 387 -21.70 -13.49 15.65
N ALA A 388 -21.98 -12.56 14.73
CA ALA A 388 -22.90 -11.45 14.97
C ALA A 388 -24.32 -11.94 15.33
N GLN A 389 -24.82 -12.96 14.64
CA GLN A 389 -26.12 -13.59 14.90
C GLN A 389 -26.18 -14.29 16.27
N ARG A 390 -25.06 -14.84 16.74
CA ARG A 390 -24.91 -15.42 18.10
C ARG A 390 -24.79 -14.35 19.20
N GLY A 391 -24.85 -13.07 18.83
CA GLY A 391 -24.77 -11.95 19.77
C GLY A 391 -23.35 -11.41 20.00
N GLY A 392 -22.34 -11.93 19.29
CA GLY A 392 -21.00 -11.34 19.25
C GLY A 392 -20.87 -10.22 18.21
N SER A 393 -19.69 -10.12 17.60
CA SER A 393 -19.37 -9.20 16.51
C SER A 393 -18.60 -9.92 15.40
N GLY A 394 -18.93 -9.60 14.15
CA GLY A 394 -18.23 -10.11 12.98
C GLY A 394 -17.49 -8.98 12.25
N VAL A 395 -16.19 -9.14 12.00
CA VAL A 395 -15.39 -8.10 11.35
C VAL A 395 -14.61 -8.67 10.17
N VAL A 396 -14.78 -8.06 9.00
CA VAL A 396 -13.96 -8.33 7.81
C VAL A 396 -13.24 -7.05 7.42
N ILE A 397 -11.91 -7.10 7.34
CA ILE A 397 -11.05 -5.97 6.95
C ILE A 397 -10.42 -6.28 5.60
N TYR A 398 -10.67 -5.42 4.61
CA TYR A 398 -10.18 -5.54 3.24
C TYR A 398 -9.10 -4.50 2.97
N PHE A 399 -7.84 -4.94 2.90
CA PHE A 399 -6.69 -4.09 2.59
C PHE A 399 -6.43 -4.05 1.09
N ARG A 400 -6.27 -2.85 0.52
CA ARG A 400 -5.99 -2.67 -0.91
C ARG A 400 -4.50 -2.84 -1.23
N LYS A 401 -4.05 -4.10 -1.14
CA LYS A 401 -2.64 -4.55 -1.22
C LYS A 401 -2.45 -5.67 -2.26
N GLU A 402 -2.97 -5.47 -3.47
CA GLU A 402 -2.89 -6.41 -4.59
C GLU A 402 -1.49 -7.00 -4.81
N GLY A 403 -1.45 -8.29 -5.16
CA GLY A 403 -0.24 -9.00 -5.58
C GLY A 403 0.82 -9.11 -4.49
N ARG A 404 0.42 -9.16 -3.20
CA ARG A 404 1.33 -9.05 -2.05
C ARG A 404 2.09 -7.71 -2.01
N ALA A 405 1.38 -6.63 -2.35
CA ALA A 405 1.92 -5.29 -2.60
C ALA A 405 2.90 -5.18 -3.79
N LEU A 406 3.06 -6.22 -4.62
CA LEU A 406 3.84 -6.17 -5.86
C LEU A 406 3.02 -5.68 -7.08
N GLY A 407 1.70 -5.53 -6.93
CA GLY A 407 0.78 -5.12 -7.99
C GLY A 407 0.39 -6.23 -8.97
N GLU A 408 -0.65 -5.95 -9.77
CA GLU A 408 -1.30 -6.93 -10.64
C GLU A 408 -0.43 -7.35 -11.83
N VAL A 409 0.38 -6.45 -12.40
CA VAL A 409 1.31 -6.76 -13.49
C VAL A 409 2.33 -7.82 -13.07
N THR A 410 2.98 -7.63 -11.92
CA THR A 410 3.96 -8.59 -11.37
C THR A 410 3.32 -9.94 -11.09
N LYS A 411 2.11 -9.95 -10.52
CA LYS A 411 1.30 -11.15 -10.29
C LYS A 411 1.03 -11.92 -11.59
N TYR A 412 0.64 -11.23 -12.67
CA TYR A 412 0.39 -11.88 -13.97
C TYR A 412 1.67 -12.38 -14.65
N LEU A 413 2.80 -11.69 -14.49
CA LEU A 413 4.10 -12.21 -14.92
C LEU A 413 4.47 -13.51 -14.17
N VAL A 414 4.23 -13.57 -12.85
CA VAL A 414 4.43 -14.79 -12.05
C VAL A 414 3.49 -15.91 -12.48
N TYR A 415 2.21 -15.62 -12.76
CA TYR A 415 1.25 -16.63 -13.25
C TYR A 415 1.66 -17.17 -14.62
N ASN A 416 2.04 -16.30 -15.56
CA ASN A 416 2.54 -16.69 -16.87
C ASN A 416 3.81 -17.56 -16.78
N ALA A 417 4.76 -17.20 -15.90
CA ALA A 417 5.99 -17.96 -15.67
C ALA A 417 5.76 -19.31 -14.95
N ARG A 418 4.67 -19.44 -14.19
CA ARG A 418 4.21 -20.69 -13.58
C ARG A 418 3.55 -21.61 -14.61
N LYS A 419 2.56 -21.11 -15.36
CA LYS A 419 1.78 -21.87 -16.35
C LYS A 419 2.61 -22.33 -17.55
N ARG A 420 3.54 -21.50 -18.07
CA ARG A 420 4.54 -21.92 -19.08
C ARG A 420 5.67 -22.79 -18.52
N GLY A 421 5.70 -22.97 -17.21
CA GLY A 421 6.60 -23.88 -16.52
C GLY A 421 5.93 -25.25 -16.37
N SER A 422 5.86 -25.73 -15.12
CA SER A 422 5.15 -26.97 -14.78
C SER A 422 4.08 -26.77 -13.69
N ASP A 423 3.78 -25.50 -13.37
CA ASP A 423 2.89 -25.03 -12.30
C ASP A 423 2.83 -25.90 -11.04
N ARG A 424 4.02 -26.25 -10.50
CA ARG A 424 4.18 -27.11 -9.33
C ARG A 424 4.18 -26.29 -8.04
N ALA A 425 3.54 -26.82 -6.99
CA ALA A 425 3.52 -26.18 -5.68
C ALA A 425 4.94 -25.93 -5.13
N SER A 426 5.86 -26.87 -5.36
CA SER A 426 7.28 -26.77 -4.95
C SER A 426 8.05 -25.59 -5.56
N GLU A 427 7.64 -25.07 -6.72
CA GLU A 427 8.30 -23.91 -7.36
C GLU A 427 7.64 -22.55 -7.06
N TYR A 428 6.45 -22.55 -6.44
CA TYR A 428 5.58 -21.38 -6.32
C TYR A 428 6.33 -20.11 -5.88
N PHE A 429 7.04 -20.16 -4.74
CA PHE A 429 7.73 -18.99 -4.18
C PHE A 429 8.98 -18.61 -4.97
N LYS A 430 9.67 -19.59 -5.57
CA LYS A 430 10.86 -19.36 -6.40
C LYS A 430 10.50 -18.57 -7.66
N ARG A 431 9.32 -18.82 -8.25
CA ARG A 431 8.83 -18.04 -9.40
C ARG A 431 8.53 -16.58 -9.03
N THR A 432 7.99 -16.32 -7.83
CA THR A 432 7.83 -14.95 -7.32
C THR A 432 9.19 -14.27 -7.09
N GLU A 433 10.11 -14.94 -6.37
CA GLU A 433 11.45 -14.44 -6.05
C GLU A 433 12.26 -14.10 -7.31
N ASN A 434 12.23 -14.95 -8.34
CA ASN A 434 12.91 -14.73 -9.62
C ASN A 434 12.43 -13.48 -10.39
N ILE A 435 11.19 -13.02 -10.15
CA ILE A 435 10.56 -11.91 -10.90
C ILE A 435 10.52 -10.62 -10.08
N ALA A 436 10.25 -10.74 -8.77
CA ALA A 436 10.05 -9.61 -7.87
C ALA A 436 11.26 -9.33 -6.95
N GLY A 437 12.29 -10.19 -6.95
CA GLY A 437 13.42 -10.14 -6.03
C GLY A 437 13.10 -10.56 -4.58
N VAL A 438 11.80 -10.66 -4.22
CA VAL A 438 11.31 -11.04 -2.90
C VAL A 438 10.09 -11.98 -3.00
N LYS A 439 9.84 -12.76 -1.95
CA LYS A 439 8.69 -13.70 -1.87
C LYS A 439 7.38 -13.02 -1.45
N ASP A 440 7.48 -11.92 -0.71
CA ASP A 440 6.37 -11.13 -0.18
C ASP A 440 6.88 -9.71 0.11
N MET A 441 6.08 -8.69 -0.21
CA MET A 441 6.39 -7.28 0.10
C MET A 441 5.30 -6.65 0.97
N ARG A 442 4.41 -7.45 1.58
CA ARG A 442 3.36 -6.94 2.46
C ARG A 442 3.94 -6.54 3.80
N PHE A 443 3.88 -5.24 4.05
CA PHE A 443 4.01 -4.63 5.36
C PHE A 443 2.82 -5.01 6.27
N GLN A 444 2.85 -6.24 6.81
CA GLN A 444 1.85 -6.71 7.78
C GLN A 444 2.06 -6.11 9.17
N ALA A 445 3.27 -5.63 9.49
CA ALA A 445 3.56 -4.95 10.75
C ALA A 445 2.70 -3.68 10.98
N LEU A 446 2.13 -3.07 9.94
CA LEU A 446 1.20 -1.92 10.01
C LEU A 446 -0.28 -2.31 10.00
N MET A 447 -0.60 -3.60 9.85
CA MET A 447 -1.98 -4.10 9.76
C MET A 447 -2.77 -4.04 11.08
N PRO A 448 -2.18 -4.25 12.27
CA PRO A 448 -2.92 -4.22 13.55
C PRO A 448 -3.45 -2.83 13.94
N ASP A 449 -2.94 -1.75 13.36
CA ASP A 449 -3.31 -0.37 13.68
C ASP A 449 -4.83 -0.12 13.60
N ILE A 450 -5.51 -0.70 12.60
CA ILE A 450 -6.98 -0.62 12.48
C ILE A 450 -7.70 -1.43 13.57
N LEU A 451 -7.13 -2.54 14.03
CA LEU A 451 -7.71 -3.32 15.14
C LEU A 451 -7.63 -2.51 16.45
N HIS A 452 -6.49 -1.85 16.68
CA HIS A 452 -6.32 -0.89 17.77
C HIS A 452 -7.25 0.32 17.64
N TRP A 453 -7.50 0.80 16.42
CA TRP A 453 -8.46 1.89 16.19
C TRP A 453 -9.91 1.47 16.50
N LEU A 454 -10.29 0.24 16.15
CA LEU A 454 -11.59 -0.36 16.48
C LEU A 454 -11.75 -0.75 17.97
N GLY A 455 -10.70 -0.55 18.79
CA GLY A 455 -10.72 -0.90 20.21
C GLY A 455 -10.63 -2.39 20.51
N ILE A 456 -10.24 -3.21 19.52
CA ILE A 456 -10.17 -4.67 19.66
C ILE A 456 -9.02 -5.04 20.61
N THR A 457 -9.33 -5.76 21.68
CA THR A 457 -8.38 -6.22 22.71
C THR A 457 -8.13 -7.73 22.71
N LYS A 458 -9.01 -8.52 22.08
CA LYS A 458 -8.84 -9.96 21.82
C LYS A 458 -9.56 -10.34 20.53
N ILE A 459 -9.17 -11.46 19.92
CA ILE A 459 -9.88 -12.08 18.80
C ILE A 459 -10.21 -13.52 19.21
N ASP A 460 -11.49 -13.85 19.32
CA ASP A 460 -11.90 -15.20 19.68
C ASP A 460 -11.63 -16.16 18.53
N ARG A 461 -11.96 -15.77 17.29
CA ARG A 461 -11.76 -16.60 16.09
C ARG A 461 -11.18 -15.79 14.94
N MET A 462 -10.05 -16.22 14.38
CA MET A 462 -9.43 -15.59 13.22
C MET A 462 -9.44 -16.53 12.01
N MET A 463 -10.16 -16.16 10.94
CA MET A 463 -10.20 -16.91 9.68
C MET A 463 -8.93 -16.62 8.86
N SER A 464 -7.80 -17.20 9.27
CA SER A 464 -6.48 -17.00 8.65
C SER A 464 -5.49 -18.15 8.89
N MET A 465 -4.93 -18.66 7.79
CA MET A 465 -3.77 -19.57 7.80
C MET A 465 -2.42 -18.83 7.79
N SER A 466 -2.40 -17.50 7.57
CA SER A 466 -1.17 -16.73 7.43
C SER A 466 -0.54 -16.41 8.78
N ASN A 467 0.66 -16.94 9.04
CA ASN A 467 1.45 -16.62 10.23
C ASN A 467 1.81 -15.13 10.26
N MET A 468 2.30 -14.56 9.16
CA MET A 468 2.59 -13.11 9.06
C MET A 468 1.44 -12.19 9.50
N LYS A 469 0.18 -12.61 9.36
CA LYS A 469 -0.99 -11.86 9.87
C LYS A 469 -1.26 -12.14 11.34
N HIS A 470 -1.17 -13.40 11.76
CA HIS A 470 -1.33 -13.79 13.16
C HIS A 470 -0.26 -13.15 14.05
N ASP A 471 1.01 -13.31 13.68
CA ASP A 471 2.17 -12.91 14.48
C ASP A 471 2.18 -11.39 14.65
N ALA A 472 1.98 -10.62 13.57
CA ALA A 472 1.87 -9.17 13.64
C ALA A 472 0.76 -8.68 14.59
N ILE A 473 -0.39 -9.37 14.66
CA ILE A 473 -1.50 -9.03 15.57
C ILE A 473 -1.13 -9.35 17.03
N VAL A 474 -0.56 -10.53 17.29
CA VAL A 474 -0.18 -10.99 18.64
C VAL A 474 1.00 -10.18 19.19
N GLU A 475 1.99 -9.84 18.36
CA GLU A 475 3.12 -8.97 18.71
C GLU A 475 2.67 -7.55 19.08
N GLN A 476 1.58 -7.06 18.48
CA GLN A 476 0.93 -5.81 18.88
C GLN A 476 0.01 -5.96 20.11
N GLY A 477 -0.02 -7.13 20.75
CA GLY A 477 -0.68 -7.37 22.04
C GLY A 477 -2.17 -7.68 21.94
N ILE A 478 -2.67 -8.12 20.78
CA ILE A 478 -4.03 -8.62 20.62
C ILE A 478 -3.96 -10.16 20.55
N PRO A 479 -4.28 -10.90 21.63
CA PRO A 479 -4.32 -12.35 21.59
C PRO A 479 -5.40 -12.88 20.63
N ILE A 480 -5.06 -13.97 19.93
CA ILE A 480 -5.97 -14.73 19.07
C ILE A 480 -6.20 -16.09 19.74
N HIS A 481 -7.45 -16.43 20.05
CA HIS A 481 -7.79 -17.67 20.78
C HIS A 481 -7.95 -18.89 19.86
N GLU A 482 -8.60 -18.73 18.70
CA GLU A 482 -8.79 -19.78 17.68
C GLU A 482 -8.30 -19.28 16.32
N ARG A 483 -7.48 -20.07 15.62
CA ARG A 483 -7.14 -19.87 14.21
C ARG A 483 -7.95 -20.85 13.37
N VAL A 484 -8.72 -20.34 12.42
CA VAL A 484 -9.64 -21.13 11.59
C VAL A 484 -9.09 -21.19 10.17
N PRO A 485 -8.69 -22.37 9.64
CA PRO A 485 -8.32 -22.52 8.24
C PRO A 485 -9.55 -22.39 7.33
N ILE A 486 -9.33 -22.28 6.01
CA ILE A 486 -10.43 -22.43 5.05
C ILE A 486 -10.91 -23.90 5.06
N PRO A 487 -12.23 -24.17 4.97
CA PRO A 487 -12.73 -25.53 4.76
C PRO A 487 -12.19 -26.15 3.46
N ASP A 488 -11.86 -27.42 3.51
CA ASP A 488 -11.15 -28.10 2.42
C ASP A 488 -12.02 -28.30 1.16
N ASP A 489 -13.34 -28.35 1.34
CA ASP A 489 -14.38 -28.34 0.29
C ASP A 489 -14.56 -26.98 -0.40
N MET A 490 -14.05 -25.90 0.19
CA MET A 490 -14.06 -24.55 -0.39
C MET A 490 -12.78 -24.21 -1.17
N ILE A 491 -11.82 -25.13 -1.28
CA ILE A 491 -10.56 -24.92 -2.00
C ILE A 491 -10.72 -25.38 -3.47
N PRO A 492 -10.63 -24.48 -4.47
CA PRO A 492 -10.64 -24.87 -5.88
C PRO A 492 -9.45 -25.77 -6.24
N GLU A 493 -9.62 -26.64 -7.24
CA GLU A 493 -8.58 -27.62 -7.62
C GLU A 493 -7.28 -26.94 -8.12
N ASP A 494 -7.36 -26.00 -9.07
CA ASP A 494 -6.19 -25.25 -9.58
C ASP A 494 -5.53 -24.39 -8.48
N SER A 495 -6.29 -24.04 -7.42
CA SER A 495 -5.78 -23.34 -6.23
C SER A 495 -4.97 -24.23 -5.28
N ARG A 496 -4.98 -25.56 -5.41
CA ARG A 496 -4.19 -26.47 -4.57
C ARG A 496 -2.69 -26.18 -4.66
N VAL A 497 -2.20 -25.86 -5.87
CA VAL A 497 -0.83 -25.40 -6.12
C VAL A 497 -0.42 -24.24 -5.21
N GLU A 498 -1.35 -23.30 -4.98
CA GLU A 498 -1.09 -22.15 -4.11
C GLU A 498 -1.13 -22.54 -2.62
N ILE A 499 -2.20 -23.20 -2.19
CA ILE A 499 -2.45 -23.40 -0.75
C ILE A 499 -1.52 -24.45 -0.16
N ASP A 500 -1.21 -25.53 -0.88
CA ASP A 500 -0.32 -26.58 -0.40
C ASP A 500 1.13 -26.07 -0.32
N ALA A 501 1.54 -25.24 -1.29
CA ALA A 501 2.81 -24.51 -1.24
C ALA A 501 2.89 -23.57 -0.03
N LYS A 502 1.82 -22.83 0.27
CA LYS A 502 1.74 -21.95 1.45
C LYS A 502 1.82 -22.76 2.76
N ILE A 503 1.08 -23.87 2.86
CA ILE A 503 1.10 -24.77 4.04
C ILE A 503 2.51 -25.30 4.28
N HIS A 504 3.19 -25.80 3.24
CA HIS A 504 4.57 -26.28 3.35
C HIS A 504 5.57 -25.17 3.70
N ALA A 505 5.35 -23.95 3.22
CA ALA A 505 6.11 -22.77 3.64
C ALA A 505 5.74 -22.26 5.06
N GLY A 506 4.98 -23.04 5.84
CA GLY A 506 4.68 -22.81 7.25
C GLY A 506 3.33 -22.18 7.56
N TYR A 507 2.44 -21.98 6.57
CA TYR A 507 1.08 -21.50 6.87
C TYR A 507 0.34 -22.52 7.75
N PHE A 508 -0.35 -22.00 8.77
CA PHE A 508 -1.11 -22.81 9.71
C PHE A 508 -2.16 -23.68 9.01
N THR A 509 -2.24 -24.94 9.39
CA THR A 509 -3.26 -25.90 8.98
C THR A 509 -3.57 -26.83 10.13
N THR A 510 -4.79 -27.37 10.15
CA THR A 510 -5.17 -28.51 10.99
C THR A 510 -5.05 -29.84 10.25
N GLY A 511 -4.75 -29.81 8.95
CA GLY A 511 -4.58 -30.98 8.08
C GLY A 511 -3.12 -31.39 7.91
N LYS A 512 -2.87 -32.24 6.91
CA LYS A 512 -1.53 -32.74 6.58
C LYS A 512 -0.67 -31.64 5.96
N VAL A 513 0.58 -31.53 6.44
CA VAL A 513 1.65 -30.82 5.72
C VAL A 513 2.30 -31.79 4.75
N MET A 514 2.28 -31.48 3.45
CA MET A 514 2.85 -32.33 2.40
C MET A 514 4.39 -32.31 2.41
N THR A 515 5.00 -33.43 2.02
CA THR A 515 6.45 -33.49 1.75
C THR A 515 6.80 -32.79 0.44
N VAL A 516 8.10 -32.53 0.21
CA VAL A 516 8.59 -31.95 -1.06
C VAL A 516 8.27 -32.86 -2.26
N GLU A 517 8.29 -34.18 -2.07
CA GLU A 517 7.93 -35.16 -3.11
C GLU A 517 6.43 -35.16 -3.42
N GLU A 518 5.59 -34.95 -2.42
CA GLU A 518 4.14 -34.83 -2.58
C GLU A 518 3.74 -33.52 -3.28
N LEU A 519 4.33 -32.39 -2.89
CA LEU A 519 4.14 -31.08 -3.55
C LEU A 519 4.63 -31.05 -4.99
N ASN A 520 5.61 -31.90 -5.32
CA ASN A 520 6.07 -32.09 -6.68
C ASN A 520 5.02 -32.76 -7.58
N ASN A 521 4.01 -33.42 -7.00
CA ASN A 521 2.89 -34.03 -7.72
C ASN A 521 1.66 -33.12 -7.77
N VAL A 522 1.54 -32.13 -6.87
CA VAL A 522 0.54 -31.07 -6.96
C VAL A 522 0.88 -30.13 -8.12
N LYS A 523 0.03 -30.16 -9.15
CA LYS A 523 0.14 -29.37 -10.38
C LYS A 523 -1.17 -28.68 -10.69
N GLY A 524 -1.09 -27.47 -11.24
CA GLY A 524 -2.24 -26.79 -11.82
C GLY A 524 -2.47 -27.23 -13.27
N ARG A 525 -3.54 -26.71 -13.88
CA ARG A 525 -3.78 -26.78 -15.33
C ARG A 525 -2.53 -26.34 -16.11
N ALA A 526 -2.21 -27.05 -17.19
CA ALA A 526 -1.11 -26.70 -18.10
C ALA A 526 -1.40 -25.39 -18.85
N TRP A 527 -0.43 -24.91 -19.64
CA TRP A 527 -0.66 -23.74 -20.50
C TRP A 527 -1.70 -24.08 -21.58
N GLU A 528 -1.55 -25.25 -22.18
CA GLU A 528 -2.37 -25.78 -23.27
C GLU A 528 -3.82 -26.08 -22.84
N ASP A 529 -4.06 -26.31 -21.55
CA ASP A 529 -5.41 -26.52 -20.97
C ASP A 529 -6.21 -25.20 -20.84
N VAL A 530 -5.55 -24.04 -21.05
CA VAL A 530 -6.14 -22.69 -20.94
C VAL A 530 -6.37 -22.06 -22.32
N ASP A 531 -5.79 -22.62 -23.40
CA ASP A 531 -6.06 -22.20 -24.77
C ASP A 531 -7.45 -22.71 -25.21
N HIS A 532 -8.46 -21.85 -25.06
CA HIS A 532 -9.85 -22.04 -25.51
C HIS A 532 -10.05 -21.67 -27.00
#